data_AF-A0A7W9ILZ8-F1
#
_entry.id   AF-A0A7W9ILZ8-F1
#
_cell.length_a   1.000
_cell.length_b   1.000
_cell.length_c   1.000
_cell.angle_alpha   90.00
_cell.angle_beta   90.00
_cell.angle_gamma   90.00
#
_symmetry.space_group_name_H-M   'P 1'
#
loop_
_entity.id
_entity.type
_entity.pdbx_description
1 polymer ?
#
loop_
_entity_poly.entity_id
_entity_poly.type
_entity_poly.pdbx_seq_one_letter_code
_entity_poly.pdbx_strand_id
1 'polypeptide(L)' 'MMLFIFGLRTAVHRLGALPLRCPSCGNTAAQVLSERVTRFSLFFVPLFRVRTRYGMQCAFCGASYDVSREEANRLAAR' A
#
# COMPACT_ATOMS: atom_id res chain seq x y z
N MET A 1 3.27 34.35 19.14
CA MET A 1 2.96 32.90 19.24
C MET A 1 3.14 32.30 17.86
N MET A 2 4.09 31.37 17.67
CA MET A 2 4.26 30.70 16.38
C MET A 2 3.32 29.49 16.33
N LEU A 3 2.38 29.51 15.37
CA LEU A 3 1.48 28.40 15.12
C LEU A 3 2.19 27.41 14.18
N PHE A 4 2.54 26.22 14.68
CA PHE A 4 3.07 25.14 13.84
C PHE A 4 1.93 24.24 13.37
N ILE A 5 1.67 24.21 12.07
CA ILE A 5 0.63 23.36 11.47
C ILE A 5 1.27 22.06 11.00
N PHE A 6 0.90 20.94 11.60
CA PHE A 6 1.33 19.60 11.21
C PHE A 6 0.14 18.76 10.74
N GLY A 7 0.42 17.77 9.89
CA GLY A 7 -0.59 16.82 9.41
C GLY A 7 0.02 15.55 8.84
N LEU A 8 -0.75 14.46 8.87
CA LEU A 8 -0.38 13.18 8.24
C LEU A 8 -1.20 13.00 6.96
N ARG A 9 -0.53 12.69 5.86
CA ARG A 9 -1.19 12.38 4.58
C ARG A 9 -0.84 10.96 4.18
N THR A 10 -1.85 10.15 3.87
CA THR A 10 -1.66 8.80 3.36
C THR A 10 -1.98 8.79 1.87
N ALA A 11 -1.01 8.38 1.05
CA ALA A 11 -1.18 8.15 -0.37
C ALA A 11 -1.22 6.64 -0.65
N VAL A 12 -2.08 6.21 -1.57
CA VAL A 12 -2.16 4.81 -2.01
C VAL A 12 -1.66 4.73 -3.45
N HIS A 13 -0.60 3.97 -3.68
CA HIS A 13 -0.03 3.70 -4.99
C HIS A 13 -0.32 2.25 -5.38
N ARG A 14 -0.89 2.02 -6.56
CA ARG A 14 -1.01 0.64 -7.09
C ARG A 14 0.30 0.28 -7.77
N LEU A 15 0.99 -0.74 -7.27
CA LEU A 15 2.29 -1.19 -7.77
C LEU A 15 2.14 -2.09 -9.00
N GLY A 16 1.04 -2.83 -9.09
CA GLY A 16 0.78 -3.72 -10.21
C GLY A 16 -0.29 -4.74 -9.88
N ALA A 17 -0.60 -5.62 -10.83
CA ALA A 17 -1.48 -6.76 -10.62
C ALA A 17 -0.78 -8.03 -11.11
N LEU A 18 -0.67 -9.04 -10.24
CA LEU A 18 -0.02 -10.30 -10.57
C LEU A 18 -1.01 -11.46 -10.50
N PRO A 19 -0.96 -12.42 -11.45
CA PRO A 19 -1.82 -13.60 -11.38
C PRO A 19 -1.33 -14.52 -10.25
N LEU A 20 -1.97 -14.44 -9.09
CA LEU A 20 -1.71 -15.34 -7.95
C LEU A 20 -2.99 -16.04 -7.53
N ARG A 21 -2.81 -17.21 -6.92
CA ARG A 21 -3.89 -17.92 -6.27
C ARG A 21 -4.31 -17.15 -5.02
N CYS A 22 -5.56 -16.71 -4.98
CA CYS A 22 -6.06 -16.00 -3.82
C CYS A 22 -6.17 -16.96 -2.62
N PRO A 23 -5.66 -16.61 -1.43
CA PRO A 23 -5.81 -17.45 -0.24
C PRO A 23 -7.26 -17.53 0.24
N SER A 24 -8.11 -16.56 -0.13
CA SER A 24 -9.53 -16.52 0.28
C SER A 24 -10.43 -17.35 -0.64
N CYS A 25 -10.38 -17.16 -1.96
CA CYS A 25 -11.27 -17.87 -2.90
C CYS A 25 -10.63 -19.07 -3.60
N GLY A 26 -9.31 -19.26 -3.49
CA GLY A 26 -8.59 -20.35 -4.14
C GLY A 26 -8.50 -20.26 -5.66
N ASN A 27 -9.04 -19.22 -6.29
CA ASN A 27 -8.96 -19.03 -7.74
C ASN A 27 -7.70 -18.25 -8.12
N THR A 28 -7.13 -18.53 -9.29
CA THR A 28 -5.99 -17.79 -9.83
C THR A 28 -6.51 -16.52 -10.48
N ALA A 29 -6.29 -15.38 -9.82
CA ALA A 29 -6.80 -14.10 -10.25
C ALA A 29 -5.71 -13.02 -10.11
N ALA A 30 -5.90 -11.91 -10.83
CA ALA A 30 -5.04 -10.75 -10.71
C ALA A 30 -5.13 -10.19 -9.27
N GLN A 31 -4.08 -10.38 -8.49
CA GLN A 31 -3.90 -9.77 -7.18
C GLN A 31 -3.25 -8.40 -7.36
N VAL A 32 -4.02 -7.35 -7.10
CA VAL A 32 -3.57 -5.97 -7.17
C VAL A 32 -2.74 -5.66 -5.93
N LEU A 33 -1.45 -5.39 -6.12
CA LEU A 33 -0.53 -4.94 -5.09
C LEU A 33 -0.65 -3.42 -4.95
N SER A 34 -0.88 -2.96 -3.72
CA SER A 34 -1.01 -1.55 -3.37
C SER A 34 -0.07 -1.19 -2.24
N GLU A 35 0.60 -0.04 -2.35
CA GLU A 35 1.45 0.55 -1.33
C GLU A 35 0.74 1.76 -0.73
N ARG A 36 0.55 1.75 0.58
CA ARG A 36 0.03 2.88 1.36
C ARG A 36 1.18 3.57 2.06
N VAL A 37 1.50 4.78 1.63
CA VAL A 37 2.59 5.59 2.19
C VAL A 37 2.01 6.75 2.98
N THR A 38 2.22 6.74 4.28
CA THR A 38 1.89 7.86 5.18
C THR A 38 3.10 8.78 5.29
N ARG A 39 2.91 10.06 4.94
CA ARG A 39 3.92 11.12 5.00
C ARG A 39 3.54 12.13 6.07
N PHE A 40 4.51 12.56 6.86
CA PHE A 40 4.36 13.69 7.74
C PHE A 40 4.52 14.98 6.94
N SER A 41 3.61 15.93 7.15
CA SER A 41 3.64 17.24 6.53
C SER A 41 3.68 18.32 7.61
N LEU A 42 4.55 19.31 7.41
CA LEU A 42 4.63 20.51 8.23
C LEU A 42 4.41 21.70 7.29
N PHE A 43 3.50 22.60 7.64
CA PHE A 43 3.09 23.70 6.75
C PHE A 43 2.78 23.23 5.32
N PHE A 44 2.08 22.09 5.20
CA PHE A 44 1.73 21.45 3.92
C PHE A 44 2.89 20.88 3.09
N VAL A 45 4.14 21.04 3.52
CA VAL A 45 5.30 20.42 2.88
C VAL A 45 5.49 19.00 3.43
N PRO A 46 5.41 17.94 2.61
CA PRO A 46 5.68 16.57 3.06
C PRO A 46 7.19 16.42 3.33
N LEU A 47 7.56 16.22 4.60
CA LEU A 47 8.97 16.16 5.02
C LEU A 47 9.55 14.75 4.92
N PHE A 48 8.86 13.74 5.49
CA PHE A 48 9.37 12.37 5.52
C PHE A 48 8.24 11.34 5.55
N ARG A 49 8.54 10.12 5.07
CA ARG A 49 7.64 8.96 5.15
C ARG A 49 7.67 8.39 6.57
N VAL A 50 6.52 8.37 7.23
CA VAL A 50 6.36 7.84 8.60
C VAL A 50 6.08 6.35 8.58
N ARG A 51 5.23 5.90 7.64
CA ARG A 51 4.78 4.51 7.58
C ARG A 51 4.56 4.11 6.13
N THR A 52 4.99 2.90 5.79
CA THR A 52 4.61 2.24 4.54
C THR A 52 3.90 0.95 4.89
N ARG A 53 2.75 0.70 4.29
CA ARG A 53 2.04 -0.58 4.35
C ARG A 53 1.81 -1.09 2.95
N TYR A 54 1.86 -2.39 2.77
CA TYR A 54 1.52 -3.02 1.50
C TYR A 54 0.23 -3.80 1.71
N GLY A 55 -0.69 -3.67 0.76
CA GLY A 55 -1.94 -4.39 0.76
C GLY A 55 -2.13 -5.06 -0.59
N MET A 56 -2.67 -6.26 -0.57
CA MET A 56 -3.02 -7.00 -1.77
C MET A 56 -4.52 -7.12 -1.86
N GLN A 57 -5.08 -6.97 -3.06
CA GLN A 57 -6.50 -7.09 -3.30
C GLN A 57 -6.77 -8.03 -4.48
N CYS A 58 -7.61 -9.03 -4.27
CA CYS A 58 -8.03 -9.96 -5.31
C CYS A 58 -9.01 -9.28 -6.26
N ALA A 59 -8.72 -9.26 -7.56
CA ALA A 59 -9.63 -8.73 -8.58
C ALA A 59 -10.89 -9.60 -8.80
N PHE A 60 -10.90 -10.85 -8.33
CA PHE A 60 -12.03 -11.77 -8.50
C PHE A 60 -13.03 -11.71 -7.33
N CYS A 61 -12.56 -11.95 -6.09
CA CYS A 61 -13.44 -11.95 -4.91
C CYS A 61 -13.42 -10.65 -4.10
N GLY A 62 -12.57 -9.67 -4.48
CA GLY A 62 -12.45 -8.40 -3.76
C GLY A 62 -11.73 -8.47 -2.41
N ALA A 63 -11.34 -9.68 -1.95
CA ALA A 63 -10.65 -9.86 -0.68
C ALA A 63 -9.35 -9.04 -0.63
N SER A 64 -9.18 -8.27 0.44
CA SER A 64 -7.99 -7.45 0.67
C SER A 64 -7.29 -7.86 1.96
N TYR A 65 -5.97 -8.00 1.91
CA TYR A 65 -5.15 -8.33 3.08
C TYR A 65 -3.86 -7.53 3.07
N ASP A 66 -3.30 -7.30 4.26
CA ASP A 66 -2.00 -6.65 4.39
C ASP A 66 -0.88 -7.66 4.12
N VAL A 67 0.17 -7.17 3.46
CA VAL A 67 1.34 -7.94 3.06
C VAL A 67 2.58 -7.30 3.67
N SER A 68 3.55 -8.14 4.07
CA SER A 68 4.82 -7.65 4.59
C SER A 68 5.59 -6.91 3.49
N ARG A 69 6.50 -5.99 3.90
CA ARG A 69 7.36 -5.28 2.95
C ARG A 69 8.22 -6.23 2.11
N GLU A 70 8.73 -7.30 2.73
CA GLU A 70 9.55 -8.30 2.06
C GLU A 70 8.78 -9.03 0.96
N GLU A 71 7.57 -9.49 1.28
CA GLU A 71 6.74 -10.20 0.32
C GLU A 71 6.26 -9.27 -0.80
N ALA A 72 5.90 -8.02 -0.47
CA ALA A 72 5.55 -7.02 -1.49
C ALA A 72 6.72 -6.71 -2.42
N ASN A 73 7.94 -6.57 -1.90
CA ASN A 73 9.14 -6.36 -2.71
C ASN A 73 9.43 -7.56 -3.62
N ARG A 74 9.29 -8.79 -3.09
CA ARG A 74 9.47 -10.03 -3.87
C ARG A 74 8.49 -10.09 -5.05
N LEU A 75 7.25 -9.66 -4.84
CA LEU A 75 6.22 -9.66 -5.87
C LEU A 75 6.33 -8.49 -6.83
N ALA A 76 6.84 -7.33 -6.39
CA ALA A 76 7.07 -6.18 -7.25
C ALA A 76 8.34 -6.32 -8.13
N ALA A 77 9.30 -7.14 -7.72
CA ALA A 77 10.53 -7.41 -8.46
C ALA A 77 10.36 -8.47 -9.58
N ARG A 78 9.14 -8.98 -9.79
CA ARG A 78 8.82 -10.11 -10.66
C ARG A 78 7.94 -9.67 -11.81
#